data_AF-A0A0S7YA47-F1
#
_entry.id   AF-A0A0S7YA47-F1
#
_cell.length_a   1.000
_cell.length_b   1.000
_cell.length_c   1.000
_cell.angle_alpha   90.00
_cell.angle_beta   90.00
_cell.angle_gamma   90.00
#
_symmetry.space_group_name_H-M   'P 1'
#
loop_
_entity.id
_entity.type
_entity.pdbx_description
1 polymer ?
#
loop_
_entity_poly.entity_id
_entity_poly.type
_entity_poly.pdbx_seq_one_letter_code
_entity_poly.pdbx_strand_id
1 'polypeptide(L)'
;TSTILSEREVNESLLKEPAEKKLYGKGQEIKSKSEQFLGSQNYLGILNLLLAIRTDIDTFFDDVLVMCDDEKLKRNRLVLVNFINQIFLKFADFSQIVIEGEKTQE
;
A
#
# COMPACT_ATOMS: atom_id res chain seq x y z
N THR A 1 -19.39 2.72 -21.02
CA THR A 1 -18.55 3.37 -19.98
C THR A 1 -17.71 2.39 -19.16
N SER A 2 -17.72 1.08 -19.45
CA SER A 2 -17.09 0.06 -18.58
C SER A 2 -15.60 -0.21 -18.81
N THR A 3 -14.96 0.35 -19.84
CA THR A 3 -13.60 -0.08 -20.25
C THR A 3 -12.46 0.71 -19.60
N ILE A 4 -12.73 1.86 -18.96
CA ILE A 4 -11.67 2.78 -18.50
C ILE A 4 -11.23 2.51 -17.05
N LEU A 5 -12.00 1.76 -16.25
CA LEU A 5 -11.63 1.42 -14.86
C LEU A 5 -10.56 0.32 -14.79
N SER A 6 -10.50 -0.58 -15.77
CA SER A 6 -9.66 -1.78 -15.73
C SER A 6 -8.14 -1.52 -15.83
N GLU A 7 -7.70 -0.33 -16.20
CA GLU A 7 -6.27 0.01 -16.29
C GLU A 7 -5.68 0.57 -14.98
N ARG A 8 -6.50 0.78 -13.93
CA ARG A 8 -6.06 1.34 -12.63
C ARG A 8 -6.21 0.39 -11.45
N GLU A 9 -6.77 -0.80 -11.67
CA GLU A 9 -6.99 -1.80 -10.64
C GLU A 9 -6.09 -3.01 -10.86
N VAL A 10 -5.64 -3.61 -9.76
CA VAL A 10 -4.77 -4.79 -9.79
C VAL A 10 -5.58 -5.96 -10.30
N ASN A 11 -5.10 -6.60 -11.36
CA ASN A 11 -5.71 -7.80 -11.89
C ASN A 11 -5.16 -9.03 -11.14
N GLU A 12 -5.98 -9.60 -10.26
CA GLU A 12 -5.64 -10.78 -9.47
C GLU A 12 -5.30 -12.02 -10.30
N SER A 13 -5.83 -12.09 -11.54
CA SER A 13 -5.56 -13.22 -12.45
C SER A 13 -4.16 -13.14 -13.06
N LEU A 14 -3.55 -11.95 -13.06
CA LEU A 14 -2.19 -11.72 -13.53
C LEU A 14 -1.15 -11.79 -12.41
N LEU A 15 -1.57 -11.90 -11.14
CA LEU A 15 -0.66 -12.10 -10.01
C LEU A 15 -0.11 -13.53 -10.06
N LYS A 16 1.19 -13.68 -10.31
CA LYS A 16 1.84 -14.99 -10.40
C LYS A 16 2.48 -15.39 -9.08
N GLU A 17 3.25 -14.48 -8.50
CA GLU A 17 4.02 -14.75 -7.30
C GLU A 17 3.13 -14.73 -6.04
N PRO A 18 3.45 -15.54 -5.03
CA PRO A 18 2.72 -15.51 -3.77
C PRO A 18 2.89 -14.18 -3.04
N ALA A 19 4.06 -13.54 -3.15
CA ALA A 19 4.36 -12.26 -2.51
C ALA A 19 3.46 -11.13 -3.01
N GLU A 20 3.21 -11.04 -4.32
CA GLU A 20 2.32 -10.01 -4.90
C GLU A 20 0.85 -10.21 -4.50
N LYS A 21 0.37 -11.46 -4.40
CA LYS A 21 -0.97 -11.78 -3.88
C LYS A 21 -1.11 -11.39 -2.41
N LYS A 22 -0.10 -11.71 -1.61
CA LYS A 22 -0.08 -11.39 -0.19
C LYS A 22 -0.10 -9.88 0.04
N LEU A 23 0.74 -9.13 -0.67
CA LEU A 23 0.79 -7.68 -0.62
C LEU A 23 -0.55 -7.05 -1.03
N TYR A 24 -1.15 -7.53 -2.13
CA TYR A 24 -2.44 -7.03 -2.58
C TYR A 24 -3.56 -7.28 -1.55
N GLY A 25 -3.65 -8.49 -1.02
CA GLY A 25 -4.63 -8.83 0.03
C GLY A 25 -4.46 -7.97 1.28
N LYS A 26 -3.22 -7.78 1.75
CA LYS A 26 -2.92 -6.91 2.89
C LYS A 26 -3.24 -5.44 2.60
N GLY A 27 -2.92 -4.95 1.41
CA GLY A 27 -3.24 -3.60 0.99
C GLY A 27 -4.76 -3.34 0.97
N GLN A 28 -5.56 -4.30 0.51
CA GLN A 28 -7.03 -4.20 0.57
C GLN A 28 -7.55 -4.17 2.01
N GLU A 29 -7.04 -5.04 2.88
CA GLU A 29 -7.42 -5.06 4.30
C GLU A 29 -7.10 -3.71 4.97
N ILE A 30 -5.92 -3.15 4.69
CA ILE A 30 -5.48 -1.87 5.24
C ILE A 30 -6.34 -0.74 4.68
N LYS A 31 -6.64 -0.74 3.39
CA LYS A 31 -7.54 0.25 2.79
C LYS A 31 -8.90 0.27 3.50
N SER A 32 -9.54 -0.87 3.71
CA SER A 32 -10.82 -0.93 4.44
C SER A 32 -10.69 -0.51 5.91
N LYS A 33 -9.67 -0.99 6.62
CA LYS A 33 -9.43 -0.57 8.02
C LYS A 33 -9.10 0.92 8.12
N SER A 34 -8.41 1.48 7.13
CA SER A 34 -8.03 2.89 7.09
C SER A 34 -9.23 3.80 7.07
N GLU A 35 -10.25 3.46 6.27
CA GLU A 35 -11.50 4.21 6.16
C GLU A 35 -12.25 4.19 7.50
N GLN A 36 -12.20 3.06 8.21
CA GLN A 36 -12.77 2.94 9.55
C GLN A 36 -11.99 3.75 10.61
N PHE A 37 -10.66 3.68 10.61
CA PHE A 37 -9.83 4.40 11.58
C PHE A 37 -9.78 5.91 11.36
N LEU A 38 -9.92 6.38 10.11
CA LEU A 38 -10.07 7.80 9.80
C LEU A 38 -11.29 8.41 10.49
N GLY A 39 -12.43 7.68 10.48
CA GLY A 39 -13.65 8.12 11.14
C GLY A 39 -13.52 8.24 12.67
N SER A 40 -12.63 7.44 13.26
CA SER A 40 -12.39 7.39 14.71
C SER A 40 -11.13 8.15 15.15
N GLN A 41 -10.46 8.87 14.25
CA GLN A 41 -9.19 9.58 14.50
C GLN A 41 -8.11 8.71 15.17
N ASN A 42 -8.11 7.39 14.91
CA ASN A 42 -7.19 6.46 15.56
C ASN A 42 -5.86 6.36 14.79
N TYR A 43 -5.02 7.38 14.96
CA TYR A 43 -3.73 7.50 14.28
C TYR A 43 -2.75 6.38 14.66
N LEU A 44 -2.77 5.91 15.91
CA LEU A 44 -1.91 4.80 16.35
C LEU A 44 -2.28 3.47 15.67
N GLY A 45 -3.56 3.20 15.47
CA GLY A 45 -4.04 2.05 14.71
C GLY A 45 -3.57 2.09 13.26
N ILE A 46 -3.63 3.27 12.64
CA ILE A 46 -3.14 3.51 11.29
C ILE A 46 -1.62 3.28 11.20
N LEU A 47 -0.84 3.81 12.14
CA LEU A 47 0.62 3.63 12.16
C LEU A 47 1.00 2.15 12.27
N ASN A 48 0.32 1.38 13.12
CA ASN A 48 0.53 -0.07 13.24
C ASN A 48 0.22 -0.82 11.94
N LEU A 49 -0.83 -0.42 11.21
CA LEU A 49 -1.14 -1.00 9.90
C LEU A 49 -0.05 -0.70 8.87
N LEU A 50 0.52 0.51 8.88
CA LEU A 50 1.62 0.89 7.99
C LEU A 50 2.91 0.11 8.31
N LEU A 51 3.20 -0.12 9.58
CA LEU A 51 4.33 -0.96 9.99
C LEU A 51 4.14 -2.41 9.55
N ALA A 52 2.91 -2.92 9.60
CA ALA A 52 2.62 -4.30 9.20
C ALA A 52 2.82 -4.53 7.70
N ILE A 53 2.45 -3.58 6.83
CA ILE A 53 2.59 -3.73 5.37
C ILE A 53 4.03 -3.55 4.89
N ARG A 54 4.87 -2.84 5.64
CA ARG A 54 6.28 -2.63 5.27
C ARG A 54 6.99 -3.95 4.95
N THR A 55 6.86 -4.95 5.82
CA THR A 55 7.48 -6.26 5.63
C THR A 55 6.98 -6.97 4.36
N ASP A 56 5.69 -6.85 4.04
CA ASP A 56 5.11 -7.41 2.82
C ASP A 56 5.59 -6.68 1.56
N ILE A 57 5.88 -5.37 1.66
CA ILE A 57 6.45 -4.56 0.58
C ILE A 57 7.90 -4.96 0.32
N ASP A 58 8.72 -5.06 1.38
CA ASP A 58 10.10 -5.54 1.28
C ASP A 58 10.13 -6.93 0.63
N THR A 59 9.31 -7.87 1.12
CA THR A 59 9.20 -9.23 0.53
C THR A 59 8.78 -9.17 -0.94
N PHE A 60 7.86 -8.29 -1.31
CA PHE A 60 7.48 -8.11 -2.71
C PHE A 60 8.65 -7.62 -3.57
N PHE A 61 9.44 -6.65 -3.11
CA PHE A 61 10.58 -6.16 -3.90
C PHE A 61 11.74 -7.17 -3.98
N ASP A 62 11.91 -8.02 -2.96
CA ASP A 62 12.89 -9.11 -2.97
C ASP A 62 12.46 -10.26 -3.90
N ASP A 63 11.21 -10.71 -3.81
CA ASP A 63 10.72 -11.89 -4.54
C ASP A 63 10.17 -11.56 -5.94
N VAL A 64 9.71 -10.33 -6.17
CA VAL A 64 8.96 -9.95 -7.38
C VAL A 64 9.74 -8.97 -8.24
N LEU A 65 10.25 -9.47 -9.35
CA LEU A 65 10.99 -8.66 -10.32
C LEU A 65 10.03 -7.77 -11.14
N VAL A 66 9.88 -6.50 -10.73
CA VAL A 66 8.91 -5.55 -11.31
C VAL A 66 9.17 -5.28 -12.80
N MET A 67 10.44 -5.26 -13.21
CA MET A 67 10.85 -5.04 -14.61
C MET A 67 11.02 -6.38 -15.35
N CYS A 68 9.92 -7.10 -15.57
CA CYS A 68 9.91 -8.33 -16.37
C CYS A 68 9.59 -8.07 -17.85
N ASP A 69 9.92 -9.03 -18.72
CA ASP A 69 9.69 -8.97 -20.17
C ASP A 69 8.19 -8.96 -20.56
N ASP A 70 7.33 -9.52 -19.71
CA ASP A 70 5.88 -9.55 -19.97
C ASP A 70 5.26 -8.19 -19.62
N GLU A 71 4.89 -7.42 -20.65
CA GLU A 71 4.29 -6.09 -20.49
C GLU A 71 3.01 -6.09 -19.66
N LYS A 72 2.18 -7.15 -19.74
CA LYS A 72 0.93 -7.23 -18.96
C LYS A 72 1.24 -7.42 -17.48
N LEU A 73 2.21 -8.29 -17.17
CA LEU A 73 2.63 -8.55 -15.80
C LEU A 73 3.34 -7.34 -15.19
N LYS A 74 4.24 -6.71 -15.94
CA LYS A 74 4.91 -5.47 -15.57
C LYS A 74 3.90 -4.37 -15.24
N ARG A 75 2.91 -4.17 -16.11
CA ARG A 75 1.85 -3.18 -15.90
C ARG A 75 1.04 -3.49 -14.64
N ASN A 76 0.69 -4.76 -14.42
CA ASN A 76 -0.03 -5.17 -13.21
C ASN A 76 0.76 -4.88 -11.93
N ARG A 77 2.06 -5.18 -11.93
CA ARG A 77 2.96 -4.91 -10.80
C ARG A 77 3.12 -3.43 -10.53
N LEU A 78 3.24 -2.60 -11.58
CA LEU A 78 3.26 -1.14 -11.44
C LEU A 78 1.95 -0.60 -10.85
N VAL A 79 0.80 -1.14 -11.27
CA VAL A 79 -0.50 -0.78 -10.70
C VAL A 79 -0.58 -1.19 -9.24
N LEU A 80 -0.05 -2.36 -8.85
CA LEU A 80 0.01 -2.80 -7.46
C LEU A 80 0.86 -1.86 -6.59
N VAL A 81 2.06 -1.48 -7.05
CA VAL A 81 2.91 -0.52 -6.34
C VAL A 81 2.20 0.84 -6.22
N ASN A 82 1.56 1.31 -7.28
CA ASN A 82 0.80 2.56 -7.24
C ASN A 82 -0.40 2.48 -6.28
N PHE A 83 -1.10 1.34 -6.24
CA PHE A 83 -2.20 1.10 -5.29
C PHE A 83 -1.73 1.22 -3.84
N ILE A 84 -0.60 0.59 -3.52
CA ILE A 84 0.01 0.73 -2.19
C ILE A 84 0.43 2.19 -1.95
N ASN A 85 1.11 2.84 -2.90
CA ASN A 85 1.51 4.24 -2.77
C ASN A 85 0.32 5.17 -2.50
N GLN A 86 -0.84 4.94 -3.14
CA GLN A 86 -2.06 5.72 -2.89
C GLN A 86 -2.59 5.54 -1.46
N ILE A 87 -2.50 4.32 -0.91
CA ILE A 87 -2.81 4.05 0.49
C ILE A 87 -1.86 4.86 1.39
N PHE A 88 -0.56 4.82 1.13
CA PHE A 88 0.43 5.61 1.87
C PHE A 88 0.19 7.12 1.76
N LEU A 89 -0.09 7.65 0.57
CA LEU A 89 -0.34 9.08 0.37
C LEU A 89 -1.54 9.59 1.18
N LYS A 90 -2.60 8.79 1.32
CA LYS A 90 -3.73 9.12 2.20
C LYS A 90 -3.32 9.25 3.67
N PHE A 91 -2.25 8.58 4.08
CA PHE A 91 -1.70 8.68 5.42
C PHE A 91 -0.50 9.63 5.51
N ALA A 92 0.22 9.88 4.42
CA ALA A 92 1.39 10.75 4.37
C ALA A 92 1.00 12.23 4.52
N ASP A 93 -0.28 12.59 4.36
CA ASP A 93 -0.80 13.89 4.79
C ASP A 93 -0.62 14.08 6.32
N PHE A 94 -0.57 13.00 7.10
CA PHE A 94 -0.17 13.02 8.51
C PHE A 94 1.32 13.31 8.74
N SER A 95 2.12 13.51 7.69
CA SER A 95 3.49 14.05 7.81
C SER A 95 3.51 15.47 8.41
N GLN A 96 2.36 16.16 8.46
CA GLN A 96 2.16 17.39 9.22
C GLN A 96 1.99 17.17 10.74
N ILE A 97 1.88 15.92 11.21
CA ILE A 97 1.88 15.64 12.65
C ILE A 97 3.32 15.81 13.16
N VAL A 98 3.64 17.04 13.56
CA VAL A 98 4.73 17.31 14.49
C VAL A 98 4.39 16.54 15.76
N ILE A 99 5.10 15.44 15.98
CA ILE A 99 5.22 14.88 17.33
C ILE A 99 5.93 15.97 18.14
N GLU A 100 5.18 16.76 18.92
CA GLU A 100 5.75 17.60 19.98
C GLU A 100 6.44 16.68 20.98
N GLY A 101 7.71 16.40 20.68
CA GLY A 101 8.48 15.36 21.34
C GLY A 101 9.99 15.53 21.14
N GLU A 102 10.45 16.76 20.89
CA GLU A 102 11.84 17.13 21.17
C GLU A 102 11.85 17.91 22.49
N LYS A 103 12.29 17.24 23.57
CA LYS A 103 12.46 17.83 24.89
C LYS A 103 13.42 19.02 24.80
N THR A 104 12.98 20.21 25.19
CA THR A 104 13.89 21.26 25.67
C THR A 104 13.77 21.36 27.18
N GLN A 105 14.52 20.51 27.88
CA GLN A 105 14.90 20.69 29.28
C GLN A 105 16.30 20.07 29.43
N GLU A 106 17.32 20.89 29.22
CA GLU A 106 18.40 21.18 30.17
C GLU A 106 19.26 22.35 29.65
#